data_AF-A0A7R9A915-F1
#
_entry.id   AF-A0A7R9A915-F1
#
_cell.length_a   1.000
_cell.length_b   1.000
_cell.length_c   1.000
_cell.angle_alpha   90.00
_cell.angle_beta   90.00
_cell.angle_gamma   90.00
#
_symmetry.space_group_name_H-M   'P 1'
#
loop_
_entity.id
_entity.type
_entity.pdbx_description
1 polymer ?
#
loop_
_entity_poly.entity_id
_entity_poly.type
_entity_poly.pdbx_seq_one_letter_code
_entity_poly.pdbx_strand_id
1 'polypeptide(L)'
;MTRGNPVSEIEPGFFYGFERLMTFHCDECELGPTLLEGSFAFVGSFPYILLVHNGMASLEPGAFSGFPTNAYINLIENDIANISEESFRPIVEVLSLGGGSIGLEGSPVVCDCSMAWLALNPGFLESVSGRCIDGTLFSDLVPEDFQDCVVFDQ
;
A
#
# COMPACT_ATOMS: atom_id res chain seq x y z
N MET A 1 13.53 19.26 14.89
CA MET A 1 14.54 19.71 13.90
C MET A 1 15.43 18.52 13.58
N THR A 2 15.15 17.80 12.50
CA THR A 2 16.11 16.87 11.88
C THR A 2 16.34 17.37 10.46
N ARG A 3 17.19 18.40 10.33
CA ARG A 3 17.79 18.76 9.06
C ARG A 3 18.94 17.79 8.82
N GLY A 4 18.81 16.91 7.82
CA GLY A 4 19.97 16.27 7.18
C GLY A 4 20.29 14.83 7.57
N ASN A 5 19.30 13.94 7.66
CA ASN A 5 19.50 12.54 7.28
C ASN A 5 18.38 12.24 6.28
N PRO A 6 18.65 12.05 4.97
CA PRO A 6 17.66 11.38 4.15
C PRO A 6 17.46 10.02 4.80
N VAL A 7 16.24 9.73 5.24
CA VAL A 7 15.89 8.37 5.61
C VAL A 7 15.80 7.65 4.26
N SER A 8 16.92 7.24 3.70
CA SER A 8 16.96 6.65 2.36
C SER A 8 16.40 5.23 2.34
N GLU A 9 16.17 4.66 3.52
CA GLU A 9 15.65 3.32 3.70
C GLU A 9 15.07 3.19 5.12
N ILE A 10 13.98 2.44 5.26
CA ILE A 10 13.44 2.03 6.57
C ILE A 10 13.88 0.60 6.82
N GLU A 11 14.87 0.42 7.69
CA GLU A 11 15.35 -0.92 8.06
C GLU A 11 14.25 -1.74 8.77
N PRO A 12 14.19 -3.06 8.52
CA PRO A 12 13.24 -3.93 9.19
C PRO A 12 13.34 -3.83 10.72
N GLY A 13 12.20 -3.66 11.39
CA GLY A 13 12.13 -3.53 12.84
C GLY A 13 12.43 -2.13 13.39
N PHE A 14 12.64 -1.12 12.54
CA PHE A 14 12.79 0.29 12.95
C PHE A 14 11.68 0.74 13.92
N PHE A 15 10.45 0.25 13.74
CA PHE A 15 9.29 0.64 14.53
C PHE A 15 9.05 -0.18 15.82
N TYR A 16 9.84 -1.22 16.10
CA TYR A 16 9.58 -2.14 17.23
C TYR A 16 9.61 -1.45 18.62
N GLY A 17 10.35 -0.36 18.78
CA GLY A 17 10.39 0.40 20.03
C GLY A 17 9.30 1.47 20.17
N PHE A 18 8.44 1.65 19.17
CA PHE A 18 7.52 2.78 19.06
C PHE A 18 6.05 2.38 19.28
N GLU A 19 5.78 1.69 20.39
CA GLU A 19 4.46 1.12 20.74
C GLU A 19 3.29 2.13 20.82
N ARG A 20 3.60 3.43 20.92
CA ARG A 20 2.61 4.51 21.04
C ARG A 20 2.60 5.46 19.85
N LEU A 21 3.31 5.14 18.77
CA LEU A 21 3.33 5.99 17.59
C LEU A 21 1.95 5.94 16.90
N MET A 22 1.39 7.13 16.70
CA MET A 22 0.07 7.31 16.07
C MET A 22 0.19 7.73 14.61
N THR A 23 1.27 8.43 14.26
CA THR A 23 1.48 8.93 12.90
C THR A 23 2.95 8.93 12.58
N PHE A 24 3.28 8.37 11.42
CA PHE A 24 4.58 8.51 10.78
C PHE A 24 4.38 9.29 9.49
N HIS A 25 5.15 10.34 9.31
CA HIS A 25 5.11 11.19 8.14
C HIS A 25 6.52 11.25 7.55
N CYS A 26 6.66 10.83 6.30
CA CYS A 26 7.90 10.85 5.55
C CYS A 26 7.62 11.16 4.07
N ASP A 27 6.89 12.23 3.81
CA ASP A 27 6.68 12.72 2.46
C ASP A 27 8.01 13.28 1.91
N GLU A 28 8.34 12.96 0.64
CA GLU A 28 9.58 13.40 -0.02
C GLU A 28 10.88 13.02 0.75
N CYS A 29 10.90 11.85 1.41
CA CYS A 29 12.05 11.37 2.17
C CYS A 29 13.12 10.64 1.34
N GLU A 30 12.83 10.36 0.06
CA GLU A 30 13.68 9.55 -0.83
C GLU A 30 13.88 8.12 -0.30
N LEU A 31 12.81 7.48 0.21
CA LEU A 31 12.85 6.10 0.76
C LEU A 31 13.32 5.02 -0.24
N GLY A 32 13.45 5.37 -1.52
CA GLY A 32 13.88 4.48 -2.58
C GLY A 32 12.73 3.75 -3.29
N PRO A 33 13.06 2.99 -4.34
CA PRO A 33 12.06 2.41 -5.24
C PRO A 33 11.35 1.17 -4.68
N THR A 34 11.84 0.59 -3.59
CA THR A 34 11.31 -0.64 -3.00
C THR A 34 11.27 -0.52 -1.48
N LEU A 35 10.10 -0.79 -0.87
CA LEU A 35 10.03 -1.05 0.57
C LEU A 35 10.29 -2.53 0.84
N LEU A 36 11.22 -2.80 1.74
CA LEU A 36 11.63 -4.15 2.09
C LEU A 36 10.66 -4.82 3.07
N GLU A 37 10.70 -6.14 3.13
CA GLU A 37 9.99 -6.94 4.13
C GLU A 37 10.26 -6.39 5.54
N GLY A 38 9.20 -6.11 6.29
CA GLY A 38 9.31 -5.64 7.67
C GLY A 38 9.72 -4.17 7.86
N SER A 39 9.91 -3.38 6.78
CA SER A 39 10.15 -1.93 6.88
C SER A 39 9.11 -1.25 7.78
N PHE A 40 7.83 -1.60 7.63
CA PHE A 40 6.74 -1.10 8.45
C PHE A 40 6.10 -2.23 9.29
N ALA A 41 6.89 -2.91 10.10
CA ALA A 41 6.38 -3.85 11.09
C ALA A 41 6.02 -3.13 12.40
N PHE A 42 4.71 -3.00 12.69
CA PHE A 42 4.20 -2.29 13.86
C PHE A 42 3.68 -3.22 14.96
N VAL A 43 3.74 -2.73 16.20
CA VAL A 43 3.07 -3.32 17.36
C VAL A 43 2.30 -2.19 18.05
N GLY A 44 1.11 -1.86 17.56
CA GLY A 44 0.36 -0.68 18.03
C GLY A 44 -1.05 -0.56 17.47
N SER A 45 -1.83 0.40 17.98
CA SER A 45 -3.28 0.43 17.77
C SER A 45 -3.80 1.40 16.71
N PHE A 46 -3.04 2.42 16.23
CA PHE A 46 -3.51 3.32 15.15
C PHE A 46 -2.35 4.03 14.40
N PRO A 47 -1.58 3.37 13.52
CA PRO A 47 -0.54 4.02 12.73
C PRO A 47 -1.12 4.60 11.43
N TYR A 48 -1.15 5.93 11.37
CA TYR A 48 -1.27 6.67 10.12
C TYR A 48 0.11 6.77 9.48
N ILE A 49 0.28 6.26 8.27
CA ILE A 49 1.56 6.26 7.56
C ILE A 49 1.42 7.14 6.31
N LEU A 50 2.18 8.23 6.24
CA LEU A 50 2.19 9.16 5.13
C LEU A 50 3.55 9.10 4.43
N LEU A 51 3.57 8.57 3.20
CA LEU A 51 4.77 8.33 2.40
C LEU A 51 4.61 8.93 0.99
N VAL A 52 4.07 10.15 0.92
CA VAL A 52 3.78 10.81 -0.35
C VAL A 52 5.07 11.15 -1.10
N HIS A 53 5.08 10.98 -2.43
CA HIS A 53 6.18 11.44 -3.28
C HIS A 53 7.57 10.89 -2.91
N ASN A 54 7.68 9.57 -2.70
CA ASN A 54 8.97 8.91 -2.38
C ASN A 54 9.60 8.18 -3.58
N GLY A 55 8.96 8.18 -4.75
CA GLY A 55 9.45 7.44 -5.93
C GLY A 55 9.40 5.92 -5.75
N MET A 56 8.51 5.44 -4.87
CA MET A 56 8.37 4.03 -4.56
C MET A 56 7.66 3.32 -5.72
N ALA A 57 8.26 2.26 -6.27
CA ALA A 57 7.70 1.52 -7.39
C ALA A 57 7.18 0.13 -7.00
N SER A 58 7.63 -0.40 -5.86
CA SER A 58 7.33 -1.77 -5.43
C SER A 58 7.35 -1.91 -3.91
N LEU A 59 6.65 -2.95 -3.44
CA LEU A 59 6.64 -3.40 -2.05
C LEU A 59 7.06 -4.86 -2.03
N GLU A 60 7.98 -5.24 -1.15
CA GLU A 60 8.19 -6.65 -0.85
C GLU A 60 6.99 -7.21 -0.06
N PRO A 61 6.69 -8.52 -0.21
CA PRO A 61 5.71 -9.19 0.64
C PRO A 61 6.04 -8.97 2.13
N GLY A 62 5.04 -8.56 2.92
CA GLY A 62 5.26 -8.29 4.34
C GLY A 62 5.97 -6.97 4.66
N ALA A 63 6.16 -6.06 3.68
CA ALA A 63 6.65 -4.70 3.94
C ALA A 63 5.80 -3.97 5.00
N PHE A 64 4.49 -4.22 5.02
CA PHE A 64 3.55 -3.77 6.04
C PHE A 64 3.05 -4.95 6.88
N SER A 65 3.22 -4.90 8.20
CA SER A 65 2.70 -5.94 9.11
C SER A 65 2.37 -5.39 10.50
N GLY A 66 1.46 -6.08 11.20
CA GLY A 66 1.05 -5.70 12.56
C GLY A 66 0.22 -4.41 12.65
N PHE A 67 -0.36 -3.99 11.54
CA PHE A 67 -1.28 -2.85 11.47
C PHE A 67 -2.66 -3.20 12.08
N PRO A 68 -3.33 -2.25 12.74
CA PRO A 68 -4.73 -2.37 13.10
C PRO A 68 -5.61 -2.32 11.85
N THR A 69 -6.80 -2.91 11.95
CA THR A 69 -7.74 -3.05 10.83
C THR A 69 -8.31 -1.72 10.30
N ASN A 70 -8.15 -0.62 11.03
CA ASN A 70 -8.60 0.73 10.65
C ASN A 70 -7.43 1.68 10.33
N ALA A 71 -6.24 1.16 10.04
CA ALA A 71 -5.08 1.98 9.67
C ALA A 71 -5.30 2.73 8.35
N TYR A 72 -4.53 3.80 8.16
CA TYR A 72 -4.49 4.57 6.92
C TYR A 72 -3.06 4.66 6.41
N ILE A 73 -2.82 4.17 5.19
CA ILE A 73 -1.53 4.17 4.53
C ILE A 73 -1.65 5.03 3.28
N ASN A 74 -0.90 6.12 3.22
CA ASN A 74 -0.90 7.04 2.09
C ASN A 74 0.37 6.85 1.27
N LEU A 75 0.22 6.30 0.07
CA LEU A 75 1.27 6.08 -0.94
C LEU A 75 1.03 6.97 -2.17
N ILE A 76 0.33 8.09 -2.01
CA ILE A 76 0.04 9.04 -3.09
C ILE A 76 1.33 9.54 -3.77
N GLU A 77 1.24 9.79 -5.08
CA GLU A 77 2.33 10.34 -5.90
C GLU A 77 3.62 9.49 -5.84
N ASN A 78 3.48 8.17 -5.73
CA ASN A 78 4.60 7.25 -5.93
C ASN A 78 4.58 6.65 -7.35
N ASP A 79 5.53 5.76 -7.65
CA ASP A 79 5.73 5.15 -8.97
C ASP A 79 5.17 3.72 -9.05
N ILE A 80 4.20 3.38 -8.17
CA ILE A 80 3.62 2.04 -8.10
C ILE A 80 2.80 1.78 -9.37
N ALA A 81 3.30 0.89 -10.21
CA ALA A 81 2.66 0.52 -11.47
C ALA A 81 1.82 -0.77 -11.37
N ASN A 82 2.09 -1.63 -10.38
CA ASN A 82 1.40 -2.90 -10.22
C ASN A 82 1.03 -3.14 -8.75
N ILE A 83 -0.22 -3.51 -8.52
CA ILE A 83 -0.72 -3.93 -7.22
C ILE A 83 -0.72 -5.46 -7.19
N SER A 84 0.47 -6.05 -7.02
CA SER A 84 0.61 -7.50 -6.97
C SER A 84 -0.09 -8.09 -5.75
N GLU A 85 -0.70 -9.25 -5.96
CA GLU A 85 -1.36 -9.99 -4.89
C GLU A 85 -0.41 -10.32 -3.74
N GLU A 86 0.79 -10.79 -4.06
CA GLU A 86 1.81 -11.18 -3.07
C GLU A 86 2.18 -10.04 -2.11
N SER A 87 2.30 -8.81 -2.64
CA SER A 87 2.77 -7.65 -1.88
C SER A 87 1.65 -6.95 -1.12
N PHE A 88 0.45 -6.86 -1.72
CA PHE A 88 -0.66 -6.05 -1.17
C PHE A 88 -1.72 -6.88 -0.44
N ARG A 89 -1.97 -8.15 -0.82
CA ARG A 89 -3.02 -8.97 -0.18
C ARG A 89 -2.90 -9.00 1.34
N PRO A 90 -1.73 -9.22 1.97
CA PRO A 90 -1.64 -9.32 3.42
C PRO A 90 -2.14 -8.07 4.15
N ILE A 91 -1.84 -6.87 3.63
CA ILE A 91 -2.28 -5.63 4.26
C ILE A 91 -3.73 -5.29 3.89
N VAL A 92 -4.15 -5.52 2.66
CA VAL A 92 -5.54 -5.28 2.22
C VAL A 92 -6.53 -6.15 2.99
N GLU A 93 -6.21 -7.42 3.23
CA GLU A 93 -7.03 -8.32 4.06
C GLU A 93 -7.24 -7.75 5.46
N VAL A 94 -6.19 -7.23 6.11
CA VAL A 94 -6.29 -6.61 7.43
C VAL A 94 -7.18 -5.36 7.40
N LEU A 95 -7.00 -4.49 6.41
CA LEU A 95 -7.72 -3.22 6.32
C LEU A 95 -9.22 -3.41 6.00
N SER A 96 -9.56 -4.41 5.17
CA SER A 96 -10.95 -4.73 4.82
C SER A 96 -11.80 -5.17 6.02
N LEU A 97 -11.16 -5.62 7.12
CA LEU A 97 -11.86 -6.06 8.33
C LEU A 97 -12.29 -4.91 9.24
N GLY A 98 -11.75 -3.69 9.04
CA GLY A 98 -11.95 -2.58 9.98
C GLY A 98 -12.15 -1.21 9.33
N GLY A 99 -12.29 -1.15 8.00
CA GLY A 99 -12.46 0.10 7.27
C GLY A 99 -11.17 0.92 7.16
N GLY A 100 -10.02 0.26 7.24
CA GLY A 100 -8.73 0.86 6.90
C GLY A 100 -8.60 1.05 5.39
N SER A 101 -7.60 1.83 4.97
CA SER A 101 -7.38 2.10 3.54
C SER A 101 -5.92 2.37 3.17
N ILE A 102 -5.62 2.09 1.89
CA ILE A 102 -4.37 2.43 1.20
C ILE A 102 -4.71 3.38 0.04
N GLY A 103 -4.08 4.55 0.01
CA GLY A 103 -4.22 5.52 -1.09
C GLY A 103 -3.06 5.45 -2.06
N LEU A 104 -3.34 5.33 -3.36
CA LEU A 104 -2.39 5.23 -4.47
C LEU A 104 -2.61 6.32 -5.53
N GLU A 105 -3.36 7.38 -5.22
CA GLU A 105 -3.65 8.45 -6.17
C GLU A 105 -2.35 9.05 -6.73
N GLY A 106 -2.34 9.33 -8.03
CA GLY A 106 -1.14 9.84 -8.71
C GLY A 106 -0.08 8.79 -9.06
N SER A 107 -0.24 7.53 -8.64
CA SER A 107 0.62 6.42 -9.08
C SER A 107 0.20 5.89 -10.46
N PRO A 108 1.15 5.45 -11.32
CA PRO A 108 0.86 4.99 -12.68
C PRO A 108 0.35 3.54 -12.73
N VAL A 109 -0.68 3.20 -11.94
CA VAL A 109 -1.17 1.83 -11.77
C VAL A 109 -1.76 1.29 -13.08
N VAL A 110 -1.28 0.14 -13.53
CA VAL A 110 -1.84 -0.61 -14.65
C VAL A 110 -2.92 -1.56 -14.13
N CYS A 111 -4.16 -1.37 -14.55
CA CYS A 111 -5.30 -2.20 -14.15
C CYS A 111 -5.52 -3.33 -15.17
N ASP A 112 -4.57 -4.27 -15.26
CA ASP A 112 -4.70 -5.48 -16.05
C ASP A 112 -4.98 -6.71 -15.16
N CYS A 113 -4.83 -7.91 -15.71
CA CYS A 113 -5.07 -9.15 -14.95
C CYS A 113 -4.23 -9.30 -13.68
N SER A 114 -3.12 -8.59 -13.51
CA SER A 114 -2.36 -8.59 -12.26
C SER A 114 -3.13 -7.98 -11.09
N MET A 115 -4.13 -7.14 -11.36
CA MET A 115 -5.01 -6.50 -10.36
C MET A 115 -6.32 -7.27 -10.15
N ALA A 116 -6.59 -8.34 -10.92
CA ALA A 116 -7.86 -9.07 -10.87
C ALA A 116 -8.22 -9.58 -9.47
N TRP A 117 -7.24 -10.04 -8.69
CA TRP A 117 -7.45 -10.51 -7.30
C TRP A 117 -8.09 -9.44 -6.39
N LEU A 118 -7.79 -8.16 -6.64
CA LEU A 118 -8.31 -7.02 -5.91
C LEU A 118 -9.65 -6.58 -6.50
N ALA A 119 -9.72 -6.39 -7.82
CA ALA A 119 -10.92 -5.88 -8.50
C ALA A 119 -12.11 -6.85 -8.43
N LEU A 120 -11.86 -8.16 -8.41
CA LEU A 120 -12.90 -9.20 -8.27
C LEU A 120 -13.38 -9.37 -6.82
N ASN A 121 -12.81 -8.65 -5.86
CA ASN A 121 -13.20 -8.69 -4.46
C ASN A 121 -13.63 -7.29 -3.98
N PRO A 122 -14.94 -6.96 -4.02
CA PRO A 122 -15.42 -5.63 -3.67
C PRO A 122 -15.01 -5.15 -2.27
N GLY A 123 -14.95 -6.06 -1.29
CA GLY A 123 -14.53 -5.71 0.07
C GLY A 123 -13.05 -5.34 0.17
N PHE A 124 -12.21 -5.89 -0.71
CA PHE A 124 -10.80 -5.51 -0.82
C PHE A 124 -10.64 -4.19 -1.59
N LEU A 125 -11.40 -4.04 -2.67
CA LEU A 125 -11.39 -2.82 -3.49
C LEU A 125 -11.80 -1.58 -2.70
N GLU A 126 -12.74 -1.71 -1.76
CA GLU A 126 -13.12 -0.63 -0.82
C GLU A 126 -11.96 -0.13 0.07
N SER A 127 -10.94 -0.96 0.31
CA SER A 127 -9.76 -0.59 1.11
C SER A 127 -8.62 0.00 0.29
N VAL A 128 -8.76 0.11 -1.05
CA VAL A 128 -7.70 0.63 -1.91
C VAL A 128 -8.27 1.74 -2.79
N SER A 129 -7.76 2.96 -2.64
CA SER A 129 -8.15 4.10 -3.46
C SER A 129 -7.06 4.47 -4.47
N GLY A 130 -7.48 4.86 -5.68
CA GLY A 130 -6.55 5.14 -6.76
C GLY A 130 -7.22 5.20 -8.12
N ARG A 131 -6.39 5.27 -9.15
CA ARG A 131 -6.80 5.37 -10.54
C ARG A 131 -5.86 4.55 -11.41
N CYS A 132 -6.43 3.89 -12.40
CA CYS A 132 -5.70 3.25 -13.49
C CYS A 132 -5.00 4.30 -14.36
N ILE A 133 -3.93 3.90 -15.04
CA ILE A 133 -3.14 4.78 -15.93
C ILE A 133 -3.96 5.34 -17.09
N ASP A 134 -5.03 4.66 -17.50
CA ASP A 134 -5.97 5.09 -18.55
C ASP A 134 -6.99 6.14 -18.06
N GLY A 135 -7.02 6.41 -16.76
CA GLY A 135 -7.94 7.34 -16.15
C GLY A 135 -9.09 6.70 -15.36
N THR A 136 -9.28 5.39 -15.40
CA THR A 136 -10.39 4.72 -14.72
C THR A 136 -10.21 4.75 -13.19
N LEU A 137 -11.21 5.20 -12.43
CA LEU A 137 -11.14 5.13 -10.96
C LEU A 137 -11.24 3.67 -10.51
N PHE A 138 -10.54 3.30 -9.43
CA PHE A 138 -10.69 1.96 -8.86
C PHE A 138 -12.13 1.65 -8.46
N SER A 139 -12.87 2.66 -7.97
CA SER A 139 -14.29 2.54 -7.64
C SER A 139 -15.20 2.29 -8.84
N ASP A 140 -14.72 2.53 -10.06
CA ASP A 140 -15.48 2.39 -11.30
C ASP A 140 -15.15 1.06 -12.01
N LEU A 141 -14.19 0.28 -11.50
CA LEU A 141 -13.85 -1.04 -12.03
C LEU A 141 -14.99 -2.03 -11.79
N VAL A 142 -15.29 -2.84 -12.80
CA VAL A 142 -16.33 -3.88 -12.70
C VAL A 142 -15.75 -5.27 -12.97
N PRO A 143 -16.34 -6.35 -12.41
CA PRO A 143 -15.82 -7.71 -12.61
C PRO A 143 -15.67 -8.12 -14.07
N GLU A 144 -16.51 -7.59 -14.96
CA GLU A 144 -16.48 -7.85 -16.39
C GLU A 144 -15.17 -7.39 -17.07
N ASP A 145 -14.49 -6.38 -16.51
CA ASP A 145 -13.19 -5.91 -17.01
C ASP A 145 -12.08 -6.96 -16.82
N PHE A 146 -12.30 -7.92 -15.92
CA PHE A 146 -11.31 -8.94 -15.51
C PHE A 146 -11.79 -10.38 -15.75
N GLN A 147 -12.93 -10.57 -16.43
CA GLN A 147 -13.57 -11.89 -16.60
C GLN A 147 -12.71 -12.93 -17.35
N ASP A 148 -11.78 -12.48 -18.20
CA ASP A 148 -10.87 -13.33 -18.97
C ASP A 148 -9.53 -13.59 -18.26
N CYS A 149 -9.34 -13.04 -17.07
CA CYS A 149 -8.12 -13.23 -16.31
C CYS A 149 -8.08 -14.61 -15.67
N VAL A 150 -7.00 -15.34 -15.92
CA VAL A 150 -6.74 -16.62 -15.23
C VAL A 150 -6.31 -16.29 -13.81
N VAL A 151 -7.24 -16.33 -12.87
CA VAL A 151 -6.93 -16.25 -11.44
C VAL A 151 -6.32 -17.60 -11.05
N PHE A 152 -5.02 -17.61 -10.77
CA PHE A 152 -4.38 -18.80 -10.21
C PHE A 152 -4.76 -18.86 -8.74
N ASP A 153 -5.73 -19.71 -8.39
CA ASP A 153 -5.92 -20.14 -7.00
C ASP A 153 -4.60 -20.81 -6.54
N GLN A 154 -3.88 -20.18 -5.62
CA GLN A 154 -2.77 -20.80 -4.88
C GLN A 154 -3.25 -21.22 -3.48
#